data_AF-A0A3D4DMZ2-F1
#
_entry.id   AF-A0A3D4DMZ2-F1
#
_cell.length_a   1.000
_cell.length_b   1.000
_cell.length_c   1.000
_cell.angle_alpha   90.00
_cell.angle_beta   90.00
_cell.angle_gamma   90.00
#
_symmetry.space_group_name_H-M   'P 1'
#
loop_
_entity.id
_entity.type
_entity.pdbx_description
1 polymer ?
#
loop_
_entity_poly.entity_id
_entity_poly.type
_entity_poly.pdbx_seq_one_letter_code
_entity_poly.pdbx_strand_id
1 'polypeptide(L)'
;MVGLFVLLIALALIHIARASTGFGAKVTLPNGMVGKRVFNFTLYGRDDLFGVGGAPRLARDVGMICFNDRFVWISESEGGKSGLYDAEVNARVENVNYAEAMSISDLDGGRYVTCNGYHVAMTGLRLFYDGNREPFLPRCKWRNFANTDLQHPEFLERPCSDR
;
A
#
# COMPACT_ATOMS: atom_id res chain seq x y z
N MET A 1 7.80 -20.97 42.00
CA MET A 1 6.64 -20.73 41.10
C MET A 1 6.49 -19.26 40.66
N VAL A 2 6.79 -18.26 41.51
CA VAL A 2 6.67 -16.83 41.14
C VAL A 2 7.57 -16.42 39.96
N GLY A 3 8.81 -16.92 39.89
CA GLY A 3 9.74 -16.56 38.82
C GLY A 3 9.31 -17.00 37.41
N LEU A 4 8.64 -18.15 37.28
CA LEU A 4 8.12 -18.61 35.99
C LEU A 4 6.92 -17.77 35.52
N PHE A 5 6.07 -17.35 36.45
CA PHE A 5 4.90 -16.54 36.16
C PHE A 5 5.30 -15.12 35.70
N VAL A 6 6.29 -14.51 36.35
CA VAL A 6 6.86 -13.21 35.94
C VAL A 6 7.54 -13.31 34.58
N LEU A 7 8.26 -14.41 34.30
CA LEU A 7 8.87 -14.64 32.99
C LEU A 7 7.82 -14.80 31.87
N LEU A 8 6.74 -15.52 32.13
CA LEU A 8 5.63 -15.68 31.17
C LEU A 8 4.92 -14.35 30.89
N ILE A 9 4.70 -13.52 31.92
CA ILE A 9 4.14 -12.18 31.74
C ILE A 9 5.09 -11.30 30.93
N ALA A 10 6.40 -11.33 31.21
CA ALA A 10 7.39 -10.56 30.47
C ALA A 10 7.44 -10.99 28.99
N LEU A 11 7.41 -12.30 28.70
CA LEU A 11 7.35 -12.81 27.33
C LEU A 11 6.04 -12.43 26.64
N ALA A 12 4.90 -12.52 27.33
CA ALA A 12 3.61 -12.08 26.81
C ALA A 12 3.62 -10.58 26.47
N LEU A 13 4.16 -9.74 27.36
CA LEU A 13 4.31 -8.30 27.12
C LEU A 13 5.25 -8.00 25.96
N ILE A 14 6.34 -8.74 25.80
CA ILE A 14 7.25 -8.60 24.64
C ILE A 14 6.54 -9.00 23.34
N HIS A 15 5.72 -10.06 23.36
CA HIS A 15 4.93 -10.47 22.20
C HIS A 15 3.83 -9.44 21.87
N ILE A 16 3.15 -8.89 22.86
CA ILE A 16 2.16 -7.82 22.70
C ILE A 16 2.82 -6.53 22.20
N ALA A 17 4.00 -6.18 22.73
CA ALA A 17 4.79 -5.04 22.29
C ALA A 17 5.26 -5.22 20.84
N ARG A 18 5.78 -6.40 20.46
CA ARG A 18 6.19 -6.70 19.08
C ARG A 18 5.01 -6.71 18.11
N ALA A 19 3.87 -7.26 18.53
CA ALA A 19 2.64 -7.18 17.74
C ALA A 19 2.23 -5.71 17.54
N SER A 20 2.26 -4.89 18.60
CA SER A 20 1.91 -3.45 18.55
C SER A 20 2.88 -2.56 17.77
N THR A 21 4.17 -2.91 17.67
CA THR A 21 5.14 -2.11 16.88
C THR A 21 4.85 -2.07 15.37
N GLY A 22 4.01 -2.97 14.85
CA GLY A 22 3.54 -2.94 13.45
C GLY A 22 2.11 -2.40 13.27
N PHE A 23 1.38 -2.12 14.36
CA PHE A 23 0.01 -1.60 14.30
C PHE A 23 0.05 -0.06 14.27
N GLY A 24 -0.58 0.51 13.24
CA GLY A 24 -0.51 1.95 12.97
C GLY A 24 0.47 2.34 11.86
N ALA A 25 1.17 1.37 11.25
CA ALA A 25 1.91 1.60 10.02
C ALA A 25 0.97 2.13 8.94
N LYS A 26 1.36 3.24 8.32
CA LYS A 26 0.55 3.92 7.30
C LYS A 26 1.45 4.58 6.26
N VAL A 27 0.84 4.95 5.15
CA VAL A 27 1.40 5.85 4.15
C VAL A 27 0.29 6.72 3.61
N THR A 28 0.55 8.00 3.42
CA THR A 28 -0.26 8.86 2.55
C THR A 28 0.35 8.81 1.15
N LEU A 29 -0.42 8.33 0.18
CA LEU A 29 -0.01 8.31 -1.22
C LEU A 29 -0.07 9.74 -1.81
N PRO A 30 0.59 10.00 -2.96
CA PRO A 30 0.58 11.31 -3.61
C PRO A 30 -0.82 11.89 -3.87
N ASN A 31 -1.77 11.03 -4.22
CA ASN A 31 -3.18 11.40 -4.40
C ASN A 31 -3.96 11.64 -3.08
N GLY A 32 -3.30 11.61 -1.93
CA GLY A 32 -3.90 11.83 -0.61
C GLY A 32 -4.62 10.64 0.01
N MET A 33 -4.85 9.55 -0.75
CA MET A 33 -5.38 8.31 -0.19
C MET A 33 -4.39 7.69 0.81
N VAL A 34 -4.91 6.94 1.77
CA VAL A 34 -4.11 6.44 2.89
C VAL A 34 -4.12 4.92 2.95
N GLY A 35 -2.96 4.31 2.79
CA GLY A 35 -2.76 2.89 3.10
C GLY A 35 -2.48 2.72 4.58
N LYS A 36 -3.13 1.76 5.25
CA LYS A 36 -2.92 1.50 6.68
C LYS A 36 -2.89 0.00 6.97
N ARG A 37 -1.99 -0.40 7.87
CA ARG A 37 -2.06 -1.71 8.51
C ARG A 37 -3.09 -1.69 9.63
N VAL A 38 -4.18 -2.41 9.42
CA VAL A 38 -5.25 -2.62 10.39
C VAL A 38 -5.02 -3.93 11.14
N PHE A 39 -5.34 -3.92 12.43
CA PHE A 39 -5.24 -5.10 13.27
C PHE A 39 -6.13 -6.24 12.78
N ASN A 40 -5.54 -7.42 12.60
CA ASN A 40 -6.24 -8.65 12.27
C ASN A 40 -5.49 -9.84 12.90
N PHE A 41 -6.12 -10.50 13.86
CA PHE A 41 -5.55 -11.65 14.60
C PHE A 41 -5.13 -12.81 13.68
N THR A 42 -5.78 -12.97 12.52
CA THR A 42 -5.58 -14.12 11.64
C THR A 42 -4.40 -13.95 10.67
N LEU A 43 -4.02 -12.69 10.35
CA LEU A 43 -3.10 -12.39 9.24
C LEU A 43 -1.83 -11.60 9.65
N TYR A 44 -1.53 -11.46 10.95
CA TYR A 44 -0.46 -10.58 11.44
C TYR A 44 -0.64 -9.10 11.01
N GLY A 45 -1.90 -8.67 10.89
CA GLY A 45 -2.29 -7.37 10.34
C GLY A 45 -2.70 -7.46 8.86
N ARG A 46 -3.58 -6.56 8.44
CA ARG A 46 -4.13 -6.49 7.09
C ARG A 46 -3.89 -5.10 6.53
N ASP A 47 -3.47 -5.01 5.29
CA ASP A 47 -3.25 -3.73 4.62
C ASP A 47 -4.60 -3.29 3.98
N ASP A 48 -5.13 -2.14 4.38
CA ASP A 48 -6.39 -1.58 3.86
C ASP A 48 -6.10 -0.23 3.18
N LEU A 49 -6.87 0.11 2.13
CA LEU A 49 -6.86 1.42 1.50
C LEU A 49 -8.03 2.25 2.01
N PHE A 50 -7.75 3.50 2.36
CA PHE A 50 -8.71 4.51 2.75
C PHE A 50 -8.66 5.70 1.80
N GLY A 51 -9.77 6.41 1.67
CA GLY A 51 -9.86 7.63 0.89
C GLY A 51 -8.96 8.75 1.42
N VAL A 52 -8.99 9.87 0.71
CA VAL A 52 -8.33 11.12 1.05
C VAL A 52 -8.67 11.54 2.48
N GLY A 53 -7.65 11.90 3.26
CA GLY A 53 -7.81 12.20 4.68
C GLY A 53 -7.97 10.97 5.59
N GLY A 54 -7.98 9.76 5.00
CA GLY A 54 -7.98 8.49 5.71
C GLY A 54 -9.37 7.91 6.01
N ALA A 55 -10.42 8.39 5.35
CA ALA A 55 -11.78 7.86 5.35
C ALA A 55 -12.51 8.18 4.02
N PRO A 56 -13.53 7.39 3.61
CA PRO A 56 -13.94 6.10 4.16
C PRO A 56 -12.91 5.01 3.82
N ARG A 57 -13.11 3.79 4.34
CA ARG A 57 -12.33 2.63 3.87
C ARG A 57 -12.81 2.26 2.47
N LEU A 58 -11.91 2.22 1.51
CA LEU A 58 -12.20 1.93 0.10
C LEU A 58 -11.99 0.46 -0.24
N ALA A 59 -10.88 -0.11 0.24
CA ALA A 59 -10.52 -1.49 -0.05
C ALA A 59 -9.98 -2.19 1.21
N ARG A 60 -10.27 -3.49 1.31
CA ARG A 60 -9.81 -4.36 2.39
C ARG A 60 -8.86 -5.40 1.85
N ASP A 61 -7.82 -5.76 2.62
CA ASP A 61 -6.85 -6.81 2.26
C ASP A 61 -6.09 -6.55 0.95
N VAL A 62 -5.59 -5.33 0.82
CA VAL A 62 -4.89 -4.83 -0.35
C VAL A 62 -3.52 -5.50 -0.49
N GLY A 63 -3.35 -6.26 -1.57
CA GLY A 63 -2.08 -6.87 -1.96
C GLY A 63 -1.18 -5.88 -2.69
N MET A 64 -1.33 -5.82 -4.02
CA MET A 64 -0.48 -5.03 -4.93
C MET A 64 -1.24 -3.84 -5.50
N ILE A 65 -0.55 -2.71 -5.61
CA ILE A 65 -1.10 -1.44 -6.11
C ILE A 65 -0.28 -0.86 -7.26
N CYS A 66 -0.95 -0.09 -8.11
CA CYS A 66 -0.38 0.84 -9.08
C CYS A 66 -1.12 2.18 -8.91
N PHE A 67 -0.42 3.31 -8.86
CA PHE A 67 -1.06 4.58 -8.51
C PHE A 67 -0.33 5.80 -9.06
N ASN A 68 -1.09 6.85 -9.33
CA ASN A 68 -0.61 8.17 -9.72
C ASN A 68 -1.29 9.26 -8.85
N ASP A 69 -1.29 10.50 -9.32
CA ASP A 69 -1.81 11.68 -8.62
C ASP A 69 -3.32 11.68 -8.39
N ARG A 70 -4.06 10.75 -9.01
CA ARG A 70 -5.51 10.64 -8.85
C ARG A 70 -5.99 9.24 -8.53
N PHE A 71 -5.45 8.24 -9.20
CA PHE A 71 -6.00 6.90 -9.18
C PHE A 71 -5.10 5.91 -8.43
N VAL A 72 -5.74 4.89 -7.85
CA VAL A 72 -5.08 3.66 -7.35
C VAL A 72 -5.77 2.47 -7.99
N TRP A 73 -5.04 1.72 -8.80
CA TRP A 73 -5.41 0.37 -9.21
C TRP A 73 -4.93 -0.64 -8.17
N ILE A 74 -5.82 -1.56 -7.78
CA ILE A 74 -5.52 -2.68 -6.88
C ILE A 74 -5.73 -3.97 -7.68
N SER A 75 -4.70 -4.80 -7.82
CA SER A 75 -4.85 -6.09 -8.52
C SER A 75 -5.45 -7.18 -7.63
N GLU A 76 -5.22 -7.12 -6.33
CA GLU A 76 -5.69 -8.12 -5.37
C GLU A 76 -6.19 -7.42 -4.10
N SER A 77 -7.47 -7.63 -3.79
CA SER A 77 -8.10 -7.24 -2.53
C SER A 77 -8.97 -8.38 -2.02
N GLU A 78 -9.61 -8.21 -0.86
CA GLU A 78 -10.45 -9.23 -0.26
C GLU A 78 -11.46 -9.83 -1.27
N GLY A 79 -11.55 -11.16 -1.27
CA GLY A 79 -12.41 -11.89 -2.21
C GLY A 79 -11.81 -12.01 -3.61
N GLY A 80 -10.51 -11.73 -3.77
CA GLY A 80 -9.79 -11.82 -5.05
C GLY A 80 -10.18 -10.75 -6.05
N LYS A 81 -10.79 -9.64 -5.60
CA LYS A 81 -11.30 -8.60 -6.49
C LYS A 81 -10.22 -7.57 -6.79
N SER A 82 -10.03 -7.26 -8.07
CA SER A 82 -9.29 -6.09 -8.51
C SER A 82 -10.23 -4.88 -8.64
N GLY A 83 -9.68 -3.65 -8.67
CA GLY A 83 -10.48 -2.45 -8.90
C GLY A 83 -9.67 -1.16 -8.98
N LEU A 84 -10.22 -0.19 -9.68
CA LEU A 84 -9.72 1.18 -9.77
C LEU A 84 -10.42 2.05 -8.74
N TYR A 85 -9.67 2.89 -8.03
CA TYR A 85 -10.17 3.82 -7.03
C TYR A 85 -9.73 5.23 -7.39
N ASP A 86 -10.66 6.17 -7.29
CA ASP A 86 -10.47 7.58 -7.63
C ASP A 86 -10.42 8.42 -6.34
N ALA A 87 -9.31 9.13 -6.13
CA ALA A 87 -9.10 10.00 -4.99
C ALA A 87 -10.03 11.23 -5.01
N GLU A 88 -10.44 11.70 -6.20
CA GLU A 88 -11.29 12.89 -6.33
C GLU A 88 -12.65 12.66 -5.66
N VAL A 89 -13.22 11.47 -5.83
CA VAL A 89 -14.55 11.12 -5.33
C VAL A 89 -14.52 10.17 -4.13
N ASN A 90 -13.33 9.73 -3.71
CA ASN A 90 -13.15 8.75 -2.63
C ASN A 90 -14.00 7.49 -2.82
N ALA A 91 -13.97 6.93 -4.03
CA ALA A 91 -14.79 5.77 -4.38
C ALA A 91 -14.09 4.85 -5.37
N ARG A 92 -14.60 3.63 -5.46
CA ARG A 92 -14.28 2.70 -6.55
C ARG A 92 -14.91 3.23 -7.84
N VAL A 93 -14.18 3.15 -8.94
CA VAL A 93 -14.75 3.35 -10.28
C VAL A 93 -15.52 2.08 -10.63
N GLU A 94 -16.83 2.22 -10.76
CA GLU A 94 -17.75 1.10 -10.98
C GLU A 94 -17.87 0.72 -12.45
N ASN A 95 -18.19 -0.55 -12.71
CA ASN A 95 -18.48 -1.10 -14.04
C ASN A 95 -17.36 -0.94 -15.07
N VAL A 96 -16.10 -0.87 -14.64
CA VAL A 96 -14.93 -0.86 -15.52
C VAL A 96 -14.19 -2.19 -15.46
N ASN A 97 -13.85 -2.72 -16.64
CA ASN A 97 -12.90 -3.82 -16.75
C ASN A 97 -11.45 -3.32 -16.65
N TYR A 98 -10.48 -4.22 -16.69
CA TYR A 98 -9.06 -3.86 -16.58
C TYR A 98 -8.61 -2.86 -17.67
N ALA A 99 -8.91 -3.13 -18.94
CA ALA A 99 -8.47 -2.27 -20.03
C ALA A 99 -9.09 -0.88 -19.95
N GLU A 100 -10.38 -0.79 -19.58
CA GLU A 100 -11.06 0.48 -19.33
C GLU A 100 -10.45 1.21 -18.14
N ALA A 101 -10.20 0.52 -17.03
CA ALA A 101 -9.56 1.10 -15.85
C ALA A 101 -8.18 1.68 -16.18
N MET A 102 -7.36 0.94 -16.93
CA MET A 102 -6.04 1.41 -17.35
C MET A 102 -6.14 2.62 -18.30
N SER A 103 -7.09 2.61 -19.24
CA SER A 103 -7.34 3.74 -20.13
C SER A 103 -7.83 5.00 -19.41
N ILE A 104 -8.68 4.86 -18.38
CA ILE A 104 -9.20 5.98 -17.58
C ILE A 104 -8.10 6.59 -16.72
N SER A 105 -7.26 5.73 -16.16
CA SER A 105 -6.31 6.14 -15.13
C SER A 105 -4.92 6.47 -15.64
N ASP A 106 -4.62 6.15 -16.90
CA ASP A 106 -3.28 6.22 -17.50
C ASP A 106 -2.22 5.41 -16.72
N LEU A 107 -2.67 4.37 -16.03
CA LEU A 107 -1.81 3.47 -15.26
C LEU A 107 -1.26 2.30 -16.09
N ASP A 108 -1.58 2.23 -17.38
CA ASP A 108 -1.07 1.18 -18.27
C ASP A 108 0.43 1.35 -18.50
N GLY A 109 1.22 0.40 -18.00
CA GLY A 109 2.65 0.34 -18.28
C GLY A 109 3.00 -0.16 -19.70
N GLY A 110 2.02 -0.69 -20.43
CA GLY A 110 2.25 -1.29 -21.74
C GLY A 110 3.04 -2.60 -21.67
N ARG A 111 3.86 -2.86 -22.68
CA ARG A 111 4.43 -4.21 -22.93
C ARG A 111 5.49 -4.66 -21.92
N TYR A 112 6.23 -3.72 -21.33
CA TYR A 112 7.46 -4.04 -20.57
C TYR A 112 7.38 -3.72 -19.09
N VAL A 113 6.39 -2.94 -18.66
CA VAL A 113 6.18 -2.51 -17.29
C VAL A 113 4.72 -2.71 -16.91
N THR A 114 4.42 -2.98 -15.63
CA THR A 114 3.07 -3.37 -15.19
C THR A 114 2.29 -2.21 -14.59
N CYS A 115 2.89 -1.02 -14.54
CA CYS A 115 2.31 0.19 -13.99
C CYS A 115 2.96 1.41 -14.65
N ASN A 116 2.18 2.44 -14.96
CA ASN A 116 2.67 3.75 -15.39
C ASN A 116 2.41 4.84 -14.34
N GLY A 117 2.49 4.46 -13.06
CA GLY A 117 2.34 5.36 -11.93
C GLY A 117 3.68 5.80 -11.35
N TYR A 118 3.70 6.06 -10.04
CA TYR A 118 4.92 6.34 -9.27
C TYR A 118 5.94 5.18 -9.30
N HIS A 119 5.50 3.97 -9.62
CA HIS A 119 6.40 2.84 -9.85
C HIS A 119 6.06 2.18 -11.20
N VAL A 120 7.07 1.61 -11.86
CA VAL A 120 6.92 0.85 -13.11
C VAL A 120 6.45 -0.59 -12.88
N ALA A 121 6.23 -0.97 -11.62
CA ALA A 121 5.75 -2.29 -11.26
C ALA A 121 4.60 -2.18 -10.25
N MET A 122 3.64 -3.10 -10.38
CA MET A 122 2.71 -3.40 -9.29
C MET A 122 3.51 -3.68 -8.02
N THR A 123 3.24 -2.93 -6.95
CA THR A 123 4.05 -2.96 -5.73
C THR A 123 3.15 -3.15 -4.51
N GLY A 124 3.59 -3.95 -3.55
CA GLY A 124 2.81 -4.19 -2.34
C GLY A 124 2.61 -2.91 -1.54
N LEU A 125 1.37 -2.59 -1.15
CA LEU A 125 1.05 -1.36 -0.40
C LEU A 125 1.94 -1.20 0.85
N ARG A 126 2.19 -2.31 1.54
CA ARG A 126 3.03 -2.36 2.74
C ARG A 126 4.46 -1.83 2.57
N LEU A 127 5.00 -1.83 1.36
CA LEU A 127 6.39 -1.41 1.11
C LEU A 127 6.52 0.11 1.21
N PHE A 128 5.42 0.84 1.10
CA PHE A 128 5.41 2.29 1.14
C PHE A 128 5.24 2.88 2.54
N TYR A 129 4.98 2.06 3.57
CA TYR A 129 4.72 2.57 4.92
C TYR A 129 5.87 3.43 5.47
N ASP A 130 5.49 4.52 6.14
CA ASP A 130 6.42 5.47 6.73
C ASP A 130 7.32 4.77 7.76
N GLY A 131 8.62 5.06 7.71
CA GLY A 131 9.61 4.46 8.62
C GLY A 131 10.02 3.02 8.27
N ASN A 132 9.52 2.46 7.16
CA ASN A 132 9.98 1.17 6.66
C ASN A 132 11.50 1.12 6.46
N ARG A 133 12.05 -0.09 6.64
CA ARG A 133 13.45 -0.43 6.41
C ARG A 133 13.51 -1.78 5.72
N GLU A 134 14.69 -2.14 5.21
CA GLU A 134 14.99 -3.47 4.71
C GLU A 134 14.45 -4.59 5.64
N PRO A 135 13.80 -5.64 5.12
CA PRO A 135 13.54 -5.95 3.70
C PRO A 135 12.21 -5.37 3.15
N PHE A 136 11.57 -4.44 3.86
CA PHE A 136 10.23 -3.92 3.53
C PHE A 136 10.28 -2.60 2.75
N LEU A 137 11.15 -2.52 1.75
CA LEU A 137 11.29 -1.36 0.86
C LEU A 137 10.97 -1.74 -0.59
N PRO A 138 10.41 -0.82 -1.41
CA PRO A 138 10.26 -1.06 -2.84
C PRO A 138 11.64 -1.11 -3.51
N ARG A 139 11.73 -1.76 -4.69
CA ARG A 139 13.00 -1.80 -5.43
C ARG A 139 13.31 -0.43 -6.06
N CYS A 140 14.56 0.02 -5.99
CA CYS A 140 14.96 1.31 -6.57
C CYS A 140 14.73 1.36 -8.08
N LYS A 141 15.02 0.27 -8.79
CA LYS A 141 14.78 0.12 -10.23
C LYS A 141 13.31 0.22 -10.65
N TRP A 142 12.38 0.17 -9.69
CA TRP A 142 10.95 0.30 -9.98
C TRP A 142 10.44 1.73 -9.91
N ARG A 143 11.23 2.70 -9.47
CA ARG A 143 10.80 4.11 -9.45
C ARG A 143 10.63 4.63 -10.88
N ASN A 144 9.51 5.30 -11.15
CA ASN A 144 9.20 5.78 -12.50
C ASN A 144 9.65 7.23 -12.72
N PHE A 145 10.97 7.47 -12.71
CA PHE A 145 11.52 8.80 -13.02
C PHE A 145 11.30 9.22 -14.49
N ALA A 146 10.90 8.30 -15.36
CA ALA A 146 10.65 8.58 -16.77
C ALA A 146 9.27 9.20 -17.01
N ASN A 147 8.29 8.99 -16.11
CA ASN A 147 6.99 9.63 -16.23
C ASN A 147 7.04 11.05 -15.66
N THR A 148 7.10 12.03 -16.57
CA THR A 148 7.20 13.46 -16.25
C THR A 148 5.87 14.10 -15.87
N ASP A 149 4.75 13.38 -16.00
CA ASP A 149 3.41 13.90 -15.71
C ASP A 149 3.05 13.76 -14.21
N LEU A 150 3.88 13.03 -13.44
CA LEU A 150 3.72 12.85 -12.00
C LEU A 150 4.00 14.14 -11.23
N GLN A 151 3.07 14.54 -10.38
CA GLN A 151 3.09 15.86 -9.73
C GLN A 151 3.90 15.92 -8.42
N HIS A 152 4.21 14.77 -7.82
CA HIS A 152 4.90 14.66 -6.54
C HIS A 152 6.23 13.89 -6.66
N PRO A 153 7.24 14.42 -7.39
CA PRO A 153 8.51 13.73 -7.60
C PRO A 153 9.22 13.36 -6.30
N GLU A 154 8.99 14.08 -5.20
CA GLU A 154 9.51 13.77 -3.86
C GLU A 154 9.09 12.37 -3.37
N PHE A 155 7.96 11.85 -3.83
CA PHE A 155 7.52 10.51 -3.47
C PHE A 155 8.44 9.43 -4.07
N LEU A 156 9.04 9.70 -5.23
CA LEU A 156 10.03 8.81 -5.86
C LEU A 156 11.35 8.77 -5.09
N GLU A 157 11.63 9.76 -4.25
CA GLU A 157 12.90 9.85 -3.50
C GLU A 157 12.89 9.01 -2.22
N ARG A 158 11.72 8.55 -1.76
CA ARG A 158 11.53 7.73 -0.55
C ARG A 158 12.42 6.48 -0.54
N PRO A 159 12.98 6.05 0.61
CA PRO A 159 13.93 4.92 0.68
C PRO A 159 13.51 3.69 -0.14
N CYS A 160 14.48 3.07 -0.81
CA CYS A 160 14.30 1.90 -1.67
C CYS A 160 15.43 0.88 -1.46
N SER A 161 15.24 -0.31 -2.02
CA SER A 161 16.21 -1.42 -1.99
C SER A 161 16.77 -1.73 -3.38
N ASP A 162 18.08 -1.98 -3.47
CA ASP A 162 18.73 -2.56 -4.65
C ASP A 162 18.89 -4.08 -4.57
N ARG A 163 18.46 -4.71 -3.46
CA ARG A 163 18.52 -6.17 -3.27
C ARG A 163 17.44 -6.91 -4.08
#